data_AF-A0AA42X660-F1
#
_entry.id   AF-A0AA42X660-F1
#
_cell.length_a   1.000
_cell.length_b   1.000
_cell.length_c   1.000
_cell.angle_alpha   90.00
_cell.angle_beta   90.00
_cell.angle_gamma   90.00
#
_symmetry.space_group_name_H-M   'P 1'
#
loop_
_entity.id
_entity.type
_entity.pdbx_description
1 polymer ?
#
loop_
_entity_poly.entity_id
_entity_poly.type
_entity_poly.pdbx_seq_one_letter_code
_entity_poly.pdbx_strand_id
1 'polypeptide(L)'
;MYDMFQEVPNQPGGLVFPEFRRVRDGLRRSIDRVKLFRWENPTSLTGTHPLIRLLMSLNVPLSMEPDMYVERVRSVTYSLARNLQFTSPVSQGRLHYPSMFYGDNVSDVVLVHDEVFDLTDIAGRWKELQPIRVLYHPQTDLRLHVPDGRYPSAETGYAVVSINLPMLALQYKLWRNWERGAVGAESPRTVMMFLQSIPLPQMLYSHLDCAIFNRIVSQYFELPMPDVRSRHSYYLTDWTKEVDSVLFKYIGLARARRMDFDAMIETMPTAGYDSRYETLRWPEMPFTYQVTWAMVIARLATTMFLVRFSADQEIVRNRPQLNELNRFFIKLEQMNIMSKVLPRDDYETVNLVIQDGIIPYLTTS
;
A
#
# COMPACT_ATOMS: atom_id res chain seq x y z
N MET A 1 4.22 -15.02 9.44
CA MET A 1 3.57 -13.80 8.89
C MET A 1 4.41 -13.14 7.78
N TYR A 2 5.73 -13.01 7.89
CA TYR A 2 6.54 -12.48 6.78
C TYR A 2 6.44 -13.39 5.55
N ASP A 3 6.83 -14.65 5.69
CA ASP A 3 6.91 -15.64 4.60
C ASP A 3 5.55 -15.97 3.97
N MET A 4 4.50 -16.06 4.79
CA MET A 4 3.13 -16.43 4.37
C MET A 4 2.55 -15.59 3.23
N PHE A 5 3.04 -14.36 3.01
CA PHE A 5 2.50 -13.44 1.99
C PHE A 5 3.54 -12.98 0.96
N GLN A 6 4.75 -13.57 0.90
CA GLN A 6 5.76 -13.12 -0.07
C GLN A 6 5.67 -13.79 -1.42
N GLU A 7 5.39 -15.09 -1.45
CA GLU A 7 5.48 -15.88 -2.67
C GLU A 7 4.10 -16.34 -3.11
N VAL A 8 3.84 -16.23 -4.42
CA VAL A 8 2.65 -16.82 -5.04
C VAL A 8 2.87 -18.33 -5.06
N PRO A 9 2.01 -19.13 -4.42
CA PRO A 9 2.17 -20.57 -4.44
C PRO A 9 1.96 -21.11 -5.86
N ASN A 10 2.78 -22.09 -6.25
CA ASN A 10 2.66 -22.79 -7.53
C ASN A 10 1.40 -23.68 -7.55
N GLN A 11 0.21 -23.09 -7.67
CA GLN A 11 -1.04 -23.82 -7.81
C GLN A 11 -1.73 -23.49 -9.13
N PRO A 12 -1.84 -24.45 -10.07
CA PRO A 12 -2.58 -24.27 -11.31
C PRO A 12 -4.09 -24.47 -11.06
N GLY A 13 -4.86 -23.38 -11.05
CA GLY A 13 -6.32 -23.48 -10.95
C GLY A 13 -7.07 -22.22 -10.50
N GLY A 14 -6.50 -21.03 -10.74
CA GLY A 14 -7.06 -19.76 -10.30
C GLY A 14 -8.52 -19.57 -10.70
N LEU A 15 -9.35 -19.16 -9.74
CA LEU A 15 -10.73 -18.84 -9.99
C LEU A 15 -10.83 -17.46 -10.66
N VAL A 16 -11.20 -17.43 -11.93
CA VAL A 16 -11.38 -16.18 -12.68
C VAL A 16 -12.86 -15.83 -12.71
N PHE A 17 -13.23 -14.66 -12.20
CA PHE A 17 -14.57 -14.10 -12.37
C PHE A 17 -14.63 -13.32 -13.70
N PRO A 18 -15.31 -13.83 -14.75
CA PRO A 18 -15.32 -13.15 -16.05
C PRO A 18 -15.93 -11.74 -15.98
N GLU A 19 -16.94 -11.57 -15.14
CA GLU A 19 -17.59 -10.28 -14.87
C GLU A 19 -16.61 -9.26 -14.29
N PHE A 20 -15.69 -9.70 -13.43
CA PHE A 20 -14.72 -8.82 -12.80
C PHE A 20 -13.68 -8.30 -13.79
N ARG A 21 -13.38 -9.04 -14.87
CA ARG A 21 -12.44 -8.58 -15.91
C ARG A 21 -12.86 -7.22 -16.48
N ARG A 22 -14.15 -7.07 -16.80
CA ARG A 22 -14.70 -5.81 -17.31
C ARG A 22 -14.56 -4.67 -16.28
N VAL A 23 -14.86 -4.96 -15.02
CA VAL A 23 -14.80 -3.98 -13.92
C VAL A 23 -13.35 -3.55 -13.68
N ARG A 24 -12.42 -4.51 -13.60
CA ARG A 24 -10.98 -4.28 -13.51
C ARG A 24 -10.46 -3.40 -14.66
N ASP A 25 -10.80 -3.74 -15.90
CA ASP A 25 -10.37 -2.97 -17.07
C ASP A 25 -10.99 -1.56 -17.07
N GLY A 26 -12.19 -1.41 -16.52
CA GLY A 26 -12.83 -0.12 -16.29
C GLY A 26 -12.09 0.73 -15.26
N LEU A 27 -11.73 0.14 -14.13
CA LEU A 27 -10.99 0.78 -13.05
C LEU A 27 -9.57 1.18 -13.47
N ARG A 28 -8.83 0.30 -14.18
CA ARG A 28 -7.50 0.62 -14.72
C ARG A 28 -7.55 1.82 -15.68
N ARG A 29 -8.54 1.86 -16.57
CA ARG A 29 -8.77 3.03 -17.45
C ARG A 29 -9.10 4.30 -16.67
N SER A 30 -9.83 4.20 -15.56
CA SER A 30 -10.08 5.35 -14.67
C SER A 30 -8.77 5.84 -14.03
N ILE A 31 -7.90 4.95 -13.55
CA ILE A 31 -6.57 5.30 -13.02
C ILE A 31 -5.74 6.01 -14.09
N ASP A 32 -5.69 5.48 -15.32
CA ASP A 32 -4.93 6.09 -16.41
C ASP A 32 -5.46 7.49 -16.75
N ARG A 33 -6.78 7.71 -16.68
CA ARG A 33 -7.37 9.05 -16.84
C ARG A 33 -6.96 9.99 -15.71
N VAL A 34 -6.92 9.53 -14.45
CA VAL A 34 -6.44 10.36 -13.33
C VAL A 34 -4.97 10.74 -13.54
N LYS A 35 -4.12 9.77 -13.91
CA LYS A 35 -2.70 10.00 -14.19
C LYS A 35 -2.51 11.01 -15.32
N LEU A 36 -3.22 10.83 -16.43
CA LEU A 36 -3.16 11.75 -17.57
C LEU A 36 -3.59 13.17 -17.18
N PHE A 37 -4.72 13.29 -16.47
CA PHE A 37 -5.21 14.58 -16.01
C PHE A 37 -4.20 15.30 -15.09
N ARG A 38 -3.61 14.59 -14.13
CA ARG A 38 -2.62 15.14 -13.18
C ARG A 38 -1.30 15.51 -13.85
N TRP A 39 -0.92 14.78 -14.89
CA TRP A 39 0.24 15.10 -15.71
C TRP A 39 0.06 16.38 -16.52
N GLU A 40 -1.11 16.53 -17.16
CA GLU A 40 -1.46 17.69 -17.98
C GLU A 40 -1.75 18.94 -17.13
N ASN A 41 -2.30 18.74 -15.93
CA ASN A 41 -2.72 19.81 -15.02
C ASN A 41 -1.95 19.72 -13.68
N PRO A 42 -0.65 20.06 -13.67
CA PRO A 42 0.20 19.92 -12.49
C PRO A 42 -0.25 20.89 -11.38
N THR A 43 -0.84 20.32 -10.33
CA THR A 43 -1.09 21.03 -9.07
C THR A 43 0.12 20.94 -8.15
N SER A 44 0.22 21.82 -7.16
CA SER A 44 1.31 21.78 -6.18
C SER A 44 0.88 21.07 -4.90
N LEU A 45 1.73 20.17 -4.42
CA LEU A 45 1.61 19.59 -3.09
C LEU A 45 1.83 20.66 -2.03
N THR A 46 1.23 20.49 -0.84
CA THR A 46 1.51 21.38 0.29
C THR A 46 3.01 21.37 0.62
N GLY A 47 3.64 22.54 0.73
CA GLY A 47 5.09 22.66 0.92
C GLY A 47 5.65 21.98 2.18
N THR A 48 4.79 21.65 3.16
CA THR A 48 5.15 20.94 4.39
C THR A 48 5.20 19.42 4.24
N HIS A 49 4.81 18.87 3.09
CA HIS A 49 4.69 17.43 2.90
C HIS A 49 6.06 16.72 3.05
N PRO A 50 6.17 15.65 3.86
CA PRO A 50 7.44 14.99 4.15
C PRO A 50 8.21 14.46 2.92
N LEU A 51 7.51 14.01 1.86
CA LEU A 51 8.15 13.62 0.59
C LEU A 51 8.98 14.73 -0.07
N ILE A 52 8.57 16.00 0.09
CA ILE A 52 9.35 17.14 -0.41
C ILE A 52 10.68 17.20 0.32
N ARG A 53 10.64 17.10 1.66
CA ARG A 53 11.84 17.09 2.50
C ARG A 53 12.73 15.89 2.19
N LEU A 54 12.14 14.72 1.97
CA LEU A 54 12.85 13.50 1.61
C LEU A 54 13.67 13.67 0.32
N LEU A 55 13.05 14.19 -0.75
CA LEU A 55 13.73 14.45 -2.02
C LEU A 55 14.74 15.59 -1.96
N MET A 56 14.38 16.71 -1.31
CA MET A 56 15.24 17.89 -1.23
C MET A 56 16.45 17.69 -0.32
N SER A 57 16.42 16.71 0.58
CA SER A 57 17.56 16.34 1.43
C SER A 57 18.58 15.46 0.72
N LEU A 58 18.30 15.00 -0.51
CA LEU A 58 19.24 14.22 -1.31
C LEU A 58 20.34 15.13 -1.84
N ASN A 59 21.52 15.07 -1.22
CA ASN A 59 22.71 15.75 -1.70
C ASN A 59 23.46 14.89 -2.74
N VAL A 60 22.76 14.48 -3.81
CA VAL A 60 23.34 13.68 -4.90
C VAL A 60 23.25 14.46 -6.22
N PRO A 61 24.37 14.71 -6.92
CA PRO A 61 24.36 15.46 -8.18
C PRO A 61 23.51 14.79 -9.26
N LEU A 62 22.55 15.54 -9.81
CA LEU A 62 21.68 15.09 -10.91
C LEU A 62 22.44 14.83 -12.23
N SER A 63 23.71 15.21 -12.34
CA SER A 63 24.54 14.98 -13.53
C SER A 63 25.11 13.57 -13.63
N MET A 64 25.05 12.77 -12.56
CA MET A 64 25.57 11.39 -12.54
C MET A 64 24.79 10.48 -13.50
N GLU A 65 25.45 9.43 -14.01
CA GLU A 65 24.78 8.36 -14.76
C GLU A 65 23.73 7.63 -13.89
N PRO A 66 22.62 7.14 -14.48
CA PRO A 66 21.51 6.53 -13.74
C PRO A 66 21.92 5.48 -12.70
N ASP A 67 22.76 4.51 -13.08
CA ASP A 67 23.21 3.44 -12.20
C ASP A 67 24.00 3.98 -11.00
N MET A 68 25.00 4.83 -11.28
CA MET A 68 25.79 5.47 -10.22
C MET A 68 24.95 6.36 -9.31
N TYR A 69 23.98 7.07 -9.89
CA TYR A 69 23.07 7.93 -9.15
C TYR A 69 22.23 7.10 -8.16
N VAL A 70 21.66 5.98 -8.62
CA VAL A 70 20.89 5.05 -7.79
C VAL A 70 21.75 4.51 -6.65
N GLU A 71 22.97 4.03 -6.93
CA GLU A 71 23.87 3.51 -5.88
C GLU A 71 24.24 4.57 -4.83
N ARG A 72 24.45 5.81 -5.25
CA ARG A 72 24.70 6.91 -4.32
C ARG A 72 23.48 7.20 -3.45
N VAL A 73 22.28 7.20 -4.03
CA VAL A 73 21.04 7.38 -3.25
C VAL A 73 20.83 6.22 -2.28
N ARG A 74 21.09 4.96 -2.68
CA ARG A 74 21.05 3.79 -1.78
C ARG A 74 21.90 4.01 -0.54
N SER A 75 23.15 4.46 -0.73
CA SER A 75 24.09 4.65 0.38
C SER A 75 23.63 5.64 1.47
N VAL A 76 22.73 6.58 1.14
CA VAL A 76 22.21 7.59 2.08
C VAL A 76 20.76 7.32 2.52
N THR A 77 20.09 6.32 1.92
CA THR A 77 18.64 6.13 2.04
C THR A 77 18.19 5.97 3.48
N TYR A 78 18.83 5.09 4.24
CA TYR A 78 18.43 4.81 5.61
C TYR A 78 18.80 5.91 6.60
N SER A 79 19.86 6.66 6.32
CA SER A 79 20.19 7.85 7.12
C SER A 79 19.11 8.93 6.97
N LEU A 80 18.62 9.15 5.75
CA LEU A 80 17.55 10.11 5.49
C LEU A 80 16.22 9.65 6.09
N ALA A 81 15.89 8.36 5.97
CA ALA A 81 14.71 7.78 6.60
C ALA A 81 14.71 8.01 8.11
N ARG A 82 15.84 7.76 8.78
CA ARG A 82 16.01 8.01 10.22
C ARG A 82 15.79 9.48 10.59
N ASN A 83 16.34 10.41 9.82
CA ASN A 83 16.20 11.85 10.09
C ASN A 83 14.76 12.35 10.00
N LEU A 84 13.94 11.72 9.15
CA LEU A 84 12.50 12.01 9.01
C LEU A 84 11.63 11.13 9.91
N GLN A 85 12.24 10.30 10.77
CA GLN A 85 11.55 9.36 11.65
C GLN A 85 10.64 8.39 10.87
N PHE A 86 11.10 7.98 9.69
CA PHE A 86 10.51 6.89 8.92
C PHE A 86 11.08 5.54 9.35
N THR A 87 10.25 4.51 9.15
CA THR A 87 10.60 3.12 9.42
C THR A 87 11.54 2.61 8.32
N SER A 88 12.59 1.90 8.70
CA SER A 88 13.56 1.27 7.79
C SER A 88 14.27 0.13 8.53
N PRO A 89 15.07 -0.73 7.88
CA PRO A 89 15.76 -1.84 8.55
C PRO A 89 16.60 -1.40 9.76
N VAL A 90 17.08 -0.15 9.78
CA VAL A 90 17.97 0.40 10.82
C VAL A 90 17.31 1.47 11.70
N SER A 91 16.01 1.72 11.54
CA SER A 91 15.27 2.73 12.31
C SER A 91 13.82 2.28 12.48
N GLN A 92 13.34 2.22 13.72
CA GLN A 92 11.94 1.89 14.00
C GLN A 92 10.96 2.89 13.40
N GLY A 93 11.38 4.15 13.21
CA GLY A 93 10.48 5.22 12.80
C GLY A 93 9.49 5.58 13.90
N ARG A 94 8.39 6.21 13.52
CA ARG A 94 7.25 6.51 14.38
C ARG A 94 5.96 6.49 13.59
N LEU A 95 4.84 6.50 14.31
CA LEU A 95 3.54 6.80 13.74
C LEU A 95 3.42 8.30 13.43
N HIS A 96 2.91 8.65 12.25
CA HIS A 96 2.68 10.05 11.86
C HIS A 96 1.19 10.35 11.85
N TYR A 97 0.76 11.24 12.73
CA TYR A 97 -0.61 11.74 12.81
C TYR A 97 -0.61 13.28 12.79
N PRO A 98 -1.44 13.94 11.97
CA PRO A 98 -2.34 13.33 10.96
C PRO A 98 -1.56 12.65 9.83
N SER A 99 -2.24 11.78 9.07
CA SER A 99 -1.67 11.08 7.92
C SER A 99 -1.24 12.06 6.83
N MET A 100 -0.02 11.89 6.34
CA MET A 100 0.51 12.64 5.21
C MET A 100 -0.13 12.25 3.88
N PHE A 101 -0.84 11.12 3.80
CA PHE A 101 -1.50 10.64 2.58
C PHE A 101 -3.03 10.69 2.64
N TYR A 102 -3.60 10.29 3.77
CA TYR A 102 -5.03 10.03 3.98
C TYR A 102 -5.74 11.05 4.90
N GLY A 103 -5.03 12.09 5.35
CA GLY A 103 -5.62 13.22 6.09
C GLY A 103 -5.83 12.96 7.59
N ASP A 104 -6.73 13.73 8.19
CA ASP A 104 -6.73 13.96 9.64
C ASP A 104 -7.21 12.78 10.48
N ASN A 105 -7.91 11.81 9.89
CA ASN A 105 -8.52 10.68 10.61
C ASN A 105 -7.67 9.40 10.60
N VAL A 106 -6.53 9.43 9.90
CA VAL A 106 -5.67 8.27 9.70
C VAL A 106 -4.28 8.56 10.24
N SER A 107 -3.61 7.53 10.73
CA SER A 107 -2.21 7.57 11.12
C SER A 107 -1.35 6.80 10.13
N ASP A 108 -0.21 7.35 9.72
CA ASP A 108 0.70 6.70 8.76
C ASP A 108 1.88 6.02 9.42
N VAL A 109 2.17 4.84 8.92
CA VAL A 109 3.48 4.19 9.02
C VAL A 109 4.16 4.30 7.66
N VAL A 110 5.28 5.01 7.61
CA VAL A 110 6.06 5.18 6.36
C VAL A 110 7.29 4.29 6.41
N LEU A 111 7.34 3.31 5.53
CA LEU A 111 8.46 2.40 5.34
C LEU A 111 9.34 2.89 4.19
N VAL A 112 10.60 3.19 4.44
CA VAL A 112 11.58 3.51 3.39
C VAL A 112 12.51 2.31 3.17
N HIS A 113 12.71 1.94 1.91
CA HIS A 113 13.55 0.83 1.47
C HIS A 113 14.34 1.19 0.20
N ASP A 114 15.29 0.32 -0.15
CA ASP A 114 16.22 0.48 -1.27
C ASP A 114 16.22 -0.71 -2.25
N GLU A 115 15.13 -1.49 -2.23
CA GLU A 115 14.84 -2.63 -3.11
C GLU A 115 15.33 -2.41 -4.54
N VAL A 116 15.93 -3.45 -5.09
CA VAL A 116 16.49 -3.42 -6.44
C VAL A 116 15.36 -3.41 -7.48
N PHE A 117 15.54 -2.59 -8.50
CA PHE A 117 14.63 -2.51 -9.63
C PHE A 117 15.43 -2.45 -10.92
N ASP A 118 14.82 -2.92 -11.99
CA ASP A 118 15.45 -2.92 -13.31
C ASP A 118 15.72 -1.49 -13.78
N LEU A 119 16.91 -1.25 -14.32
CA LEU A 119 17.35 0.02 -14.93
C LEU A 119 17.40 -0.06 -16.47
N THR A 120 17.15 -1.24 -17.04
CA THR A 120 17.09 -1.43 -18.49
C THR A 120 15.98 -0.58 -19.09
N ASP A 121 16.31 0.20 -20.12
CA ASP A 121 15.39 1.14 -20.79
C ASP A 121 14.64 2.10 -19.85
N ILE A 122 15.27 2.48 -18.72
CA ILE A 122 14.62 3.34 -17.73
C ILE A 122 14.20 4.70 -18.30
N ALA A 123 14.91 5.20 -19.32
CA ALA A 123 14.59 6.45 -20.01
C ALA A 123 13.23 6.41 -20.73
N GLY A 124 12.79 5.24 -21.21
CA GLY A 124 11.47 5.06 -21.85
C GLY A 124 10.33 4.93 -20.84
N ARG A 125 10.59 4.30 -19.69
CA ARG A 125 9.54 3.86 -18.74
C ARG A 125 9.55 4.53 -17.36
N TRP A 126 10.39 5.55 -17.13
CA TRP A 126 10.48 6.20 -15.80
C TRP A 126 9.16 6.75 -15.28
N LYS A 127 8.24 7.15 -16.17
CA LYS A 127 6.90 7.62 -15.80
C LYS A 127 6.06 6.52 -15.16
N GLU A 128 6.33 5.27 -15.49
CA GLU A 128 5.59 4.08 -15.04
C GLU A 128 6.10 3.54 -13.71
N LEU A 129 7.25 4.01 -13.23
CA LEU A 129 7.79 3.60 -11.94
C LEU A 129 6.79 3.91 -10.81
N GLN A 130 6.70 2.97 -9.88
CA GLN A 130 5.85 3.03 -8.69
C GLN A 130 6.73 3.07 -7.43
N PRO A 131 7.47 4.17 -7.20
CA PRO A 131 8.36 4.26 -6.05
C PRO A 131 7.60 4.39 -4.73
N ILE A 132 6.30 4.72 -4.77
CA ILE A 132 5.44 4.82 -3.59
C ILE A 132 4.31 3.81 -3.76
N ARG A 133 4.19 2.88 -2.82
CA ARG A 133 3.16 1.85 -2.83
C ARG A 133 2.42 1.84 -1.50
N VAL A 134 1.12 1.60 -1.55
CA VAL A 134 0.32 1.45 -0.34
C VAL A 134 0.24 -0.03 0.01
N LEU A 135 0.77 -0.40 1.18
CA LEU A 135 0.69 -1.77 1.68
C LEU A 135 -0.67 -2.02 2.36
N TYR A 136 -1.20 -0.99 3.03
CA TYR A 136 -2.54 -1.00 3.62
C TYR A 136 -3.04 0.42 3.89
N HIS A 137 -4.36 0.59 3.91
CA HIS A 137 -5.06 1.78 4.43
C HIS A 137 -6.49 1.37 4.83
N PRO A 138 -7.24 2.17 5.62
CA PRO A 138 -8.59 1.76 6.05
C PRO A 138 -9.70 2.09 5.04
N GLN A 139 -9.42 2.98 4.07
CA GLN A 139 -10.45 3.51 3.15
C GLN A 139 -11.14 2.44 2.30
N THR A 140 -12.47 2.55 2.13
CA THR A 140 -13.29 1.69 1.24
C THR A 140 -13.70 2.37 -0.06
N ASP A 141 -13.26 3.62 -0.27
CA ASP A 141 -13.60 4.44 -1.43
C ASP A 141 -12.92 3.97 -2.73
N LEU A 142 -13.69 3.98 -3.82
CA LEU A 142 -13.25 3.58 -5.17
C LEU A 142 -13.16 4.77 -6.14
N ARG A 143 -13.37 5.99 -5.65
CA ARG A 143 -13.40 7.20 -6.50
C ARG A 143 -12.03 7.68 -6.95
N LEU A 144 -10.92 7.02 -6.58
CA LEU A 144 -9.57 7.33 -7.05
C LEU A 144 -9.07 8.75 -6.69
N HIS A 145 -9.40 9.22 -5.48
CA HIS A 145 -8.76 10.42 -4.95
C HIS A 145 -7.26 10.15 -4.76
N VAL A 146 -6.41 11.09 -5.16
CA VAL A 146 -4.96 10.96 -5.01
C VAL A 146 -4.61 11.17 -3.53
N PRO A 147 -3.95 10.22 -2.85
CA PRO A 147 -3.56 10.38 -1.45
C PRO A 147 -2.44 11.43 -1.29
N ASP A 148 -2.83 12.68 -1.05
CA ASP A 148 -1.91 13.82 -0.94
C ASP A 148 -1.92 14.52 0.43
N GLY A 149 -2.54 13.86 1.41
CA GLY A 149 -2.73 14.38 2.77
C GLY A 149 -4.04 15.13 2.96
N ARG A 150 -4.86 15.30 1.92
CA ARG A 150 -6.20 15.92 2.00
C ARG A 150 -7.29 14.96 1.52
N TYR A 151 -7.17 13.69 1.89
CA TYR A 151 -8.11 12.67 1.45
C TYR A 151 -9.49 12.90 2.09
N PRO A 152 -10.59 12.95 1.30
CA PRO A 152 -11.89 13.37 1.79
C PRO A 152 -12.67 12.19 2.42
N SER A 153 -12.20 11.65 3.54
CA SER A 153 -12.87 10.53 4.22
C SER A 153 -13.01 10.69 5.73
N ALA A 154 -14.08 10.10 6.25
CA ALA A 154 -14.35 9.96 7.68
C ALA A 154 -13.85 8.63 8.25
N GLU A 155 -13.37 7.71 7.41
CA GLU A 155 -12.83 6.42 7.86
C GLU A 155 -11.52 6.61 8.63
N THR A 156 -11.42 5.94 9.78
CA THR A 156 -10.29 6.03 10.70
C THR A 156 -9.40 4.79 10.66
N GLY A 157 -8.17 4.90 11.15
CA GLY A 157 -7.27 3.76 11.33
C GLY A 157 -5.84 4.04 10.91
N TYR A 158 -5.15 3.01 10.42
CA TYR A 158 -3.75 3.06 10.04
C TYR A 158 -3.57 2.88 8.53
N ALA A 159 -2.69 3.68 7.94
CA ALA A 159 -2.16 3.42 6.60
C ALA A 159 -0.67 3.07 6.69
N VAL A 160 -0.24 2.12 5.87
CA VAL A 160 1.15 1.72 5.73
C VAL A 160 1.58 1.94 4.30
N VAL A 161 2.54 2.82 4.10
CA VAL A 161 3.03 3.22 2.78
C VAL A 161 4.52 2.91 2.69
N SER A 162 4.93 2.23 1.62
CA SER A 162 6.33 1.95 1.32
C SER A 162 6.86 2.91 0.26
N ILE A 163 8.10 3.36 0.45
CA ILE A 163 8.82 4.26 -0.44
C ILE A 163 10.17 3.64 -0.82
N ASN A 164 10.32 3.31 -2.10
CA ASN A 164 11.62 3.01 -2.70
C ASN A 164 12.31 4.35 -3.02
N LEU A 165 13.16 4.82 -2.12
CA LEU A 165 13.79 6.14 -2.25
C LEU A 165 14.74 6.23 -3.46
N PRO A 166 15.60 5.24 -3.76
CA PRO A 166 16.40 5.26 -4.97
C PRO A 166 15.56 5.37 -6.25
N MET A 167 14.45 4.63 -6.34
CA MET A 167 13.52 4.71 -7.47
C MET A 167 12.84 6.08 -7.56
N LEU A 168 12.39 6.64 -6.43
CA LEU A 168 11.77 7.98 -6.38
C LEU A 168 12.76 9.06 -6.84
N ALA A 169 14.00 8.98 -6.37
CA ALA A 169 15.06 9.92 -6.70
C ALA A 169 15.45 9.85 -8.18
N LEU A 170 15.53 8.63 -8.74
CA LEU A 170 15.81 8.44 -10.16
C LEU A 170 14.65 8.96 -11.03
N GLN A 171 13.41 8.66 -10.64
CA GLN A 171 12.22 9.19 -11.31
C GLN A 171 12.23 10.72 -11.34
N TYR A 172 12.58 11.36 -10.22
CA TYR A 172 12.76 12.81 -10.16
C TYR A 172 13.88 13.31 -11.09
N LYS A 173 15.05 12.66 -11.08
CA LYS A 173 16.17 13.00 -11.98
C LYS A 173 15.76 12.96 -13.45
N LEU A 174 15.10 11.89 -13.88
CA LEU A 174 14.68 11.72 -15.28
C LEU A 174 13.58 12.72 -15.65
N TRP A 175 12.65 13.00 -14.74
CA TRP A 175 11.68 14.07 -14.90
C TRP A 175 12.33 15.45 -15.09
N ARG A 176 13.33 15.80 -14.26
CA ARG A 176 14.06 17.08 -14.38
C ARG A 176 14.78 17.20 -15.73
N ASN A 177 15.35 16.12 -16.23
CA ASN A 177 16.01 16.10 -17.53
C ASN A 177 15.00 16.28 -18.67
N TRP A 178 13.87 15.57 -18.62
CA TRP A 178 12.77 15.73 -19.56
C TRP A 178 12.22 17.16 -19.56
N GLU A 179 11.99 17.74 -18.38
CA GLU A 179 11.44 19.10 -18.25
C GLU A 179 12.35 20.16 -18.88
N ARG A 180 13.67 20.08 -18.64
CA ARG A 180 14.65 21.00 -19.24
C ARG A 180 14.62 20.95 -20.76
N GLY A 181 14.39 19.77 -21.35
CA GLY A 181 14.29 19.60 -22.80
C GLY A 181 12.93 20.03 -23.37
N ALA A 182 11.84 19.81 -22.64
CA ALA A 182 10.47 19.99 -23.15
C ALA A 182 9.87 21.38 -22.90
N VAL A 183 10.10 21.98 -21.73
CA VAL A 183 9.45 23.23 -21.28
C VAL A 183 10.37 24.44 -21.44
N GLY A 184 11.68 24.20 -21.61
CA GLY A 184 12.70 25.25 -21.62
C GLY A 184 13.04 25.74 -20.20
N ALA A 185 14.10 26.55 -20.10
CA ALA A 185 14.67 26.94 -18.79
C ALA A 185 13.90 28.05 -18.06
N GLU A 186 12.93 28.70 -18.71
CA GLU A 186 12.36 29.96 -18.23
C GLU A 186 11.30 29.81 -17.12
N SER A 187 10.69 28.63 -16.97
CA SER A 187 9.72 28.38 -15.88
C SER A 187 9.74 26.90 -15.44
N PRO A 188 10.75 26.48 -14.65
CA PRO A 188 10.84 25.11 -14.17
C PRO A 188 9.73 24.82 -13.16
N ARG A 189 9.01 23.70 -13.33
CA ARG A 189 8.03 23.25 -12.33
C ARG A 189 8.78 22.81 -11.07
N THR A 190 8.08 22.90 -9.94
CA THR A 190 8.67 22.61 -8.62
C THR A 190 8.65 21.10 -8.31
N VAL A 191 9.41 20.68 -7.29
CA VAL A 191 9.34 19.31 -6.73
C VAL A 191 7.91 18.96 -6.27
N MET A 192 7.16 19.97 -5.82
CA MET A 192 5.77 19.82 -5.38
C MET A 192 4.85 19.43 -6.53
N MET A 193 5.08 20.01 -7.71
CA MET A 193 4.37 19.66 -8.94
C MET A 193 4.77 18.28 -9.45
N PHE A 194 6.06 17.91 -9.36
CA PHE A 194 6.51 16.55 -9.68
C PHE A 194 5.77 15.50 -8.84
N LEU A 195 5.79 15.63 -7.52
CA LEU A 195 5.16 14.68 -6.60
C LEU A 195 3.65 14.50 -6.86
N GLN A 196 2.94 15.60 -7.15
CA GLN A 196 1.51 15.58 -7.45
C GLN A 196 1.16 15.03 -8.84
N SER A 197 2.05 15.20 -9.81
CA SER A 197 1.77 14.82 -11.21
C SER A 197 2.17 13.39 -11.55
N ILE A 198 3.14 12.79 -10.85
CA ILE A 198 3.68 11.47 -11.23
C ILE A 198 3.66 10.46 -10.08
N PRO A 199 4.45 10.58 -8.99
CA PRO A 199 4.59 9.48 -8.04
C PRO A 199 3.33 9.22 -7.23
N LEU A 200 2.59 10.26 -6.80
CA LEU A 200 1.36 10.08 -6.02
C LEU A 200 0.23 9.46 -6.85
N PRO A 201 -0.08 9.90 -8.09
CA PRO A 201 -1.03 9.19 -8.94
C PRO A 201 -0.65 7.72 -9.21
N GLN A 202 0.65 7.39 -9.23
CA GLN A 202 1.09 6.01 -9.45
C GLN A 202 0.82 5.07 -8.27
N MET A 203 0.58 5.59 -7.07
CA MET A 203 0.19 4.75 -5.92
C MET A 203 -1.26 4.24 -6.00
N LEU A 204 -2.06 4.79 -6.92
CA LEU A 204 -3.49 4.47 -7.08
C LEU A 204 -3.74 2.98 -7.38
N TYR A 205 -2.81 2.28 -8.03
CA TYR A 205 -2.93 0.83 -8.25
C TYR A 205 -2.99 0.08 -6.92
N SER A 206 -2.01 0.28 -6.04
CA SER A 206 -1.97 -0.34 -4.71
C SER A 206 -3.07 0.15 -3.77
N HIS A 207 -3.41 1.43 -3.84
CA HIS A 207 -4.51 2.02 -3.10
C HIS A 207 -5.84 1.33 -3.46
N LEU A 208 -6.14 1.22 -4.75
CA LEU A 208 -7.41 0.66 -5.20
C LEU A 208 -7.55 -0.82 -4.76
N ASP A 209 -6.47 -1.60 -4.80
CA ASP A 209 -6.51 -2.98 -4.32
C ASP A 209 -6.75 -3.10 -2.82
N CYS A 210 -6.20 -2.17 -2.03
CA CYS A 210 -6.51 -2.07 -0.60
C CYS A 210 -7.97 -1.67 -0.37
N ALA A 211 -8.49 -0.69 -1.13
CA ALA A 211 -9.89 -0.30 -1.04
C ALA A 211 -10.85 -1.45 -1.37
N ILE A 212 -10.58 -2.20 -2.45
CA ILE A 212 -11.36 -3.39 -2.83
C ILE A 212 -11.31 -4.43 -1.71
N PHE A 213 -10.13 -4.71 -1.15
CA PHE A 213 -9.99 -5.61 -0.01
C PHE A 213 -10.80 -5.14 1.20
N ASN A 214 -10.73 -3.86 1.56
CA ASN A 214 -11.48 -3.31 2.69
C ASN A 214 -13.00 -3.44 2.47
N ARG A 215 -13.48 -3.30 1.23
CA ARG A 215 -14.89 -3.56 0.91
C ARG A 215 -15.26 -5.03 1.09
N ILE A 216 -14.38 -5.97 0.75
CA ILE A 216 -14.59 -7.41 1.04
C ILE A 216 -14.73 -7.61 2.57
N VAL A 217 -13.82 -7.04 3.34
CA VAL A 217 -13.84 -7.10 4.81
C VAL A 217 -15.13 -6.49 5.36
N SER A 218 -15.53 -5.32 4.88
CA SER A 218 -16.76 -4.65 5.31
C SER A 218 -18.01 -5.43 4.94
N GLN A 219 -18.08 -6.03 3.76
CA GLN A 219 -19.20 -6.90 3.38
C GLN A 219 -19.23 -8.19 4.22
N TYR A 220 -18.07 -8.76 4.55
CA TYR A 220 -17.98 -9.98 5.34
C TYR A 220 -18.41 -9.79 6.80
N PHE A 221 -17.96 -8.70 7.42
CA PHE A 221 -18.25 -8.35 8.82
C PHE A 221 -19.46 -7.43 8.98
N GLU A 222 -20.19 -7.15 7.89
CA GLU A 222 -21.37 -6.28 7.88
C GLU A 222 -21.10 -4.86 8.43
N LEU A 223 -19.91 -4.33 8.13
CA LEU A 223 -19.47 -3.00 8.55
C LEU A 223 -20.02 -1.92 7.61
N PRO A 224 -20.28 -0.70 8.12
CA PRO A 224 -20.70 0.42 7.29
C PRO A 224 -19.60 0.82 6.30
N MET A 225 -19.98 1.07 5.05
CA MET A 225 -19.12 1.66 4.02
C MET A 225 -19.58 3.09 3.74
N PRO A 226 -18.89 4.12 4.27
CA PRO A 226 -19.32 5.50 4.09
C PRO A 226 -19.20 5.94 2.63
N ASP A 227 -20.16 6.74 2.16
CA ASP A 227 -20.10 7.33 0.82
C ASP A 227 -19.24 8.60 0.83
N VAL A 228 -18.09 8.55 0.17
CA VAL A 228 -17.19 9.70 0.02
C VAL A 228 -17.74 10.63 -1.05
N ARG A 229 -18.45 11.70 -0.66
CA ARG A 229 -19.15 12.59 -1.62
C ARG A 229 -18.27 13.52 -2.45
N SER A 230 -16.94 13.47 -2.31
CA SER A 230 -16.04 14.33 -3.09
C SER A 230 -16.08 13.97 -4.58
N ARG A 231 -16.15 15.01 -5.42
CA ARG A 231 -16.18 14.91 -6.89
C ARG A 231 -14.87 15.42 -7.47
N HIS A 232 -14.32 14.69 -8.45
CA HIS A 232 -13.24 15.17 -9.29
C HIS A 232 -13.71 16.35 -10.15
N SER A 233 -12.79 17.23 -10.55
CA SER A 233 -13.07 18.28 -11.54
C SER A 233 -13.38 17.75 -12.94
N TYR A 234 -13.24 16.45 -13.15
CA TYR A 234 -13.50 15.74 -14.41
C TYR A 234 -14.32 14.48 -14.14
N TYR A 235 -14.95 13.95 -15.19
CA TYR A 235 -15.83 12.79 -15.08
C TYR A 235 -15.04 11.47 -15.00
N LEU A 236 -15.32 10.70 -13.96
CA LEU A 236 -14.94 9.30 -13.80
C LEU A 236 -16.21 8.43 -13.71
N THR A 237 -16.15 7.26 -14.35
CA THR A 237 -17.20 6.26 -14.21
C THR A 237 -17.16 5.69 -12.80
N ASP A 238 -18.31 5.72 -12.12
CA ASP A 238 -18.48 5.07 -10.82
C ASP A 238 -18.72 3.57 -11.04
N TRP A 239 -17.80 2.75 -10.52
CA TRP A 239 -17.84 1.29 -10.61
C TRP A 239 -18.27 0.63 -9.29
N THR A 240 -18.69 1.42 -8.29
CA THR A 240 -18.89 0.95 -6.91
C THR A 240 -19.90 -0.18 -6.84
N LYS A 241 -21.05 -0.05 -7.53
CA LYS A 241 -22.12 -1.05 -7.52
C LYS A 241 -21.69 -2.36 -8.19
N GLU A 242 -20.97 -2.26 -9.30
CA GLU A 242 -20.45 -3.41 -10.04
C GLU A 242 -19.38 -4.15 -9.24
N VAL A 243 -18.47 -3.40 -8.60
CA VAL A 243 -17.48 -3.97 -7.68
C VAL A 243 -18.21 -4.70 -6.55
N ASP A 244 -19.14 -4.03 -5.85
CA ASP A 244 -19.84 -4.64 -4.73
C ASP A 244 -20.59 -5.92 -5.11
N SER A 245 -21.21 -5.95 -6.28
CA SER A 245 -21.88 -7.14 -6.80
C SER A 245 -20.91 -8.30 -7.02
N VAL A 246 -19.72 -8.03 -7.58
CA VAL A 246 -18.68 -9.05 -7.75
C VAL A 246 -18.14 -9.52 -6.41
N LEU A 247 -17.86 -8.61 -5.47
CA LEU A 247 -17.32 -8.95 -4.15
C LEU A 247 -18.29 -9.82 -3.35
N PHE A 248 -19.59 -9.53 -3.44
CA PHE A 248 -20.63 -10.36 -2.81
C PHE A 248 -20.63 -11.78 -3.36
N LYS A 249 -20.54 -11.93 -4.70
CA LYS A 249 -20.43 -13.25 -5.36
C LYS A 249 -19.14 -13.97 -4.96
N TYR A 250 -18.03 -13.24 -4.87
CA TYR A 250 -16.74 -13.78 -4.43
C TYR A 250 -16.82 -14.37 -3.02
N ILE A 251 -17.35 -13.62 -2.05
CA ILE A 251 -17.49 -14.10 -0.66
C ILE A 251 -18.37 -15.36 -0.62
N GLY A 252 -19.50 -15.36 -1.33
CA GLY A 252 -20.39 -16.52 -1.41
C GLY A 252 -19.69 -17.76 -1.98
N LEU A 253 -18.88 -17.58 -3.02
CA LEU A 253 -18.15 -18.67 -3.66
C LEU A 253 -16.98 -19.18 -2.80
N ALA A 254 -16.27 -18.27 -2.14
CA ALA A 254 -15.20 -18.61 -1.20
C ALA A 254 -15.74 -19.49 -0.07
N ARG A 255 -16.91 -19.13 0.49
CA ARG A 255 -17.61 -19.92 1.52
C ARG A 255 -18.01 -21.29 0.97
N ALA A 256 -18.69 -21.32 -0.18
CA ALA A 256 -19.16 -22.57 -0.79
C ALA A 256 -18.02 -23.56 -1.11
N ARG A 257 -16.83 -23.05 -1.48
CA ARG A 257 -15.66 -23.87 -1.81
C ARG A 257 -14.70 -24.12 -0.65
N ARG A 258 -14.92 -23.50 0.52
CA ARG A 258 -14.00 -23.57 1.68
C ARG A 258 -12.54 -23.32 1.25
N MET A 259 -12.32 -22.16 0.61
CA MET A 259 -11.00 -21.77 0.12
C MET A 259 -10.01 -21.64 1.27
N ASP A 260 -8.80 -22.20 1.11
CA ASP A 260 -7.69 -22.01 2.05
C ASP A 260 -7.09 -20.59 1.89
N PHE A 261 -6.15 -20.23 2.78
CA PHE A 261 -5.55 -18.89 2.76
C PHE A 261 -4.95 -18.55 1.40
N ASP A 262 -4.22 -19.49 0.81
CA ASP A 262 -3.54 -19.29 -0.46
C ASP A 262 -4.53 -19.09 -1.61
N ALA A 263 -5.56 -19.94 -1.72
CA ALA A 263 -6.60 -19.75 -2.73
C ALA A 263 -7.38 -18.45 -2.52
N MET A 264 -7.64 -18.06 -1.27
CA MET A 264 -8.31 -16.79 -0.98
C MET A 264 -7.48 -15.59 -1.42
N ILE A 265 -6.19 -15.54 -1.09
CA ILE A 265 -5.32 -14.42 -1.47
C ILE A 265 -5.17 -14.37 -3.00
N GLU A 266 -4.92 -15.51 -3.63
CA GLU A 266 -4.69 -15.56 -5.08
C GLU A 266 -5.93 -15.18 -5.89
N THR A 267 -7.12 -15.59 -5.45
CA THR A 267 -8.38 -15.34 -6.18
C THR A 267 -9.10 -14.07 -5.74
N MET A 268 -8.56 -13.36 -4.75
CA MET A 268 -9.15 -12.12 -4.25
C MET A 268 -9.20 -11.08 -5.38
N PRO A 269 -10.37 -10.46 -5.64
CA PRO A 269 -10.47 -9.43 -6.67
C PRO A 269 -9.50 -8.27 -6.45
N THR A 270 -8.62 -8.03 -7.42
CA THR A 270 -7.73 -6.85 -7.50
C THR A 270 -7.89 -6.12 -8.83
N ALA A 271 -7.77 -4.80 -8.80
CA ALA A 271 -7.83 -3.96 -9.98
C ALA A 271 -6.46 -3.42 -10.41
N GLY A 272 -5.59 -3.10 -9.46
CA GLY A 272 -4.25 -2.60 -9.69
C GLY A 272 -3.33 -3.69 -10.23
N TYR A 273 -3.02 -4.65 -9.36
CA TYR A 273 -2.17 -5.80 -9.66
C TYR A 273 -2.96 -7.03 -10.10
N ASP A 274 -2.27 -8.07 -10.55
CA ASP A 274 -2.93 -9.29 -11.05
C ASP A 274 -3.30 -10.26 -9.92
N SER A 275 -2.57 -10.22 -8.81
CA SER A 275 -2.89 -10.98 -7.58
C SER A 275 -2.75 -10.11 -6.33
N ARG A 276 -3.51 -10.44 -5.27
CA ARG A 276 -3.39 -9.76 -3.97
C ARG A 276 -2.04 -10.02 -3.30
N TYR A 277 -1.35 -11.11 -3.64
CA TYR A 277 0.03 -11.33 -3.21
C TYR A 277 0.92 -10.16 -3.60
N GLU A 278 0.74 -9.60 -4.80
CA GLU A 278 1.55 -8.45 -5.23
C GLU A 278 1.30 -7.23 -4.35
N THR A 279 0.06 -6.96 -3.93
CA THR A 279 -0.21 -5.84 -3.03
C THR A 279 0.30 -6.08 -1.61
N LEU A 280 0.25 -7.33 -1.12
CA LEU A 280 0.72 -7.72 0.21
C LEU A 280 2.23 -7.93 0.30
N ARG A 281 2.90 -8.05 -0.85
CA ARG A 281 4.34 -8.26 -0.95
C ARG A 281 5.07 -7.18 -0.17
N TRP A 282 5.88 -7.62 0.79
CA TRP A 282 6.76 -6.70 1.50
C TRP A 282 7.94 -6.35 0.58
N PRO A 283 8.43 -5.11 0.58
CA PRO A 283 9.62 -4.79 -0.20
C PRO A 283 10.80 -5.69 0.15
N GLU A 284 11.65 -6.00 -0.83
CA GLU A 284 12.90 -6.73 -0.56
C GLU A 284 13.88 -5.85 0.23
N MET A 285 14.04 -6.17 1.50
CA MET A 285 14.92 -5.48 2.44
C MET A 285 15.20 -6.39 3.64
N PRO A 286 16.28 -6.14 4.43
CA PRO A 286 16.56 -6.92 5.61
C PRO A 286 15.37 -6.91 6.59
N PHE A 287 14.87 -8.10 6.93
CA PHE A 287 13.78 -8.26 7.90
C PHE A 287 14.34 -8.14 9.32
N THR A 288 14.19 -6.95 9.90
CA THR A 288 14.69 -6.63 11.25
C THR A 288 13.55 -6.35 12.23
N TYR A 289 13.89 -6.32 13.52
CA TYR A 289 12.93 -5.96 14.57
C TYR A 289 12.40 -4.53 14.43
N GLN A 290 13.18 -3.64 13.82
CA GLN A 290 12.81 -2.26 13.56
C GLN A 290 11.59 -2.15 12.65
N VAL A 291 11.40 -3.11 11.73
CA VAL A 291 10.34 -3.06 10.71
C VAL A 291 9.20 -4.04 10.96
N THR A 292 9.38 -4.93 11.94
CA THR A 292 8.38 -5.95 12.29
C THR A 292 7.03 -5.32 12.65
N TRP A 293 7.02 -4.24 13.41
CA TRP A 293 5.76 -3.57 13.82
C TRP A 293 4.97 -3.02 12.63
N ALA A 294 5.66 -2.38 11.68
CA ALA A 294 5.06 -1.85 10.47
C ALA A 294 4.45 -2.97 9.60
N MET A 295 5.14 -4.12 9.52
CA MET A 295 4.61 -5.31 8.83
C MET A 295 3.35 -5.85 9.50
N VAL A 296 3.33 -5.93 10.84
CA VAL A 296 2.14 -6.39 11.57
C VAL A 296 0.95 -5.47 11.28
N ILE A 297 1.13 -4.15 11.36
CA ILE A 297 0.05 -3.19 11.07
C ILE A 297 -0.45 -3.33 9.63
N ALA A 298 0.46 -3.48 8.65
CA ALA A 298 0.10 -3.62 7.25
C ALA A 298 -0.74 -4.87 6.96
N ARG A 299 -0.50 -5.96 7.70
CA ARG A 299 -1.13 -7.28 7.45
C ARG A 299 -2.23 -7.62 8.45
N LEU A 300 -2.52 -6.75 9.40
CA LEU A 300 -3.42 -7.04 10.50
C LEU A 300 -4.84 -7.36 10.02
N ALA A 301 -5.41 -6.50 9.18
CA ALA A 301 -6.75 -6.68 8.63
C ALA A 301 -6.87 -7.95 7.77
N THR A 302 -5.86 -8.22 6.93
CA THR A 302 -5.80 -9.46 6.13
C THR A 302 -5.70 -10.70 7.00
N THR A 303 -4.85 -10.67 8.03
CA THR A 303 -4.71 -11.80 8.97
C THR A 303 -6.02 -12.05 9.72
N MET A 304 -6.65 -11.00 10.24
CA MET A 304 -7.95 -11.09 10.93
C MET A 304 -9.02 -11.69 10.01
N PHE A 305 -9.12 -11.19 8.78
CA PHE A 305 -10.09 -11.69 7.80
C PHE A 305 -9.88 -13.17 7.50
N LEU A 306 -8.66 -13.58 7.16
CA LEU A 306 -8.34 -14.96 6.79
C LEU A 306 -8.61 -15.93 7.93
N VAL A 307 -8.12 -15.61 9.14
CA VAL A 307 -8.25 -16.51 10.29
C VAL A 307 -9.72 -16.67 10.69
N ARG A 308 -10.49 -15.56 10.76
CA ARG A 308 -11.93 -15.63 11.08
C ARG A 308 -12.71 -16.39 10.01
N PHE A 309 -12.44 -16.12 8.73
CA PHE A 309 -13.06 -16.84 7.63
C PHE A 309 -12.81 -18.35 7.73
N SER A 310 -11.57 -18.75 8.02
CA SER A 310 -11.20 -20.16 8.17
C SER A 310 -11.87 -20.82 9.35
N ALA A 311 -12.06 -20.10 10.46
CA ALA A 311 -12.78 -20.60 11.63
C ALA A 311 -14.27 -20.79 11.31
N ASP A 312 -14.91 -19.79 10.70
CA ASP A 312 -16.34 -19.84 10.34
C ASP A 312 -16.67 -20.95 9.33
N GLN A 313 -15.67 -21.37 8.54
CA GLN A 313 -15.81 -22.44 7.52
C GLN A 313 -15.15 -23.77 7.92
N GLU A 314 -14.59 -23.86 9.13
CA GLU A 314 -13.90 -25.04 9.69
C GLU A 314 -12.83 -25.64 8.75
N ILE A 315 -11.96 -24.79 8.18
CA ILE A 315 -11.01 -25.18 7.14
C ILE A 315 -9.73 -25.79 7.75
N VAL A 316 -9.71 -27.11 7.87
CA VAL A 316 -8.59 -27.89 8.44
C VAL A 316 -7.25 -27.69 7.71
N ARG A 317 -7.31 -27.39 6.40
CA ARG A 317 -6.11 -27.21 5.55
C ARG A 317 -5.23 -26.03 5.97
N ASN A 318 -5.77 -25.04 6.67
CA ASN A 318 -5.03 -23.86 7.14
C ASN A 318 -4.25 -24.09 8.45
N ARG A 319 -4.33 -25.28 9.05
CA ARG A 319 -3.64 -25.60 10.33
C ARG A 319 -2.15 -25.23 10.36
N PRO A 320 -1.34 -25.48 9.30
CA PRO A 320 0.06 -25.07 9.29
C PRO A 320 0.23 -23.56 9.45
N GLN A 321 -0.52 -22.76 8.66
CA GLN A 321 -0.48 -21.31 8.68
C GLN A 321 -0.99 -20.75 10.02
N LEU A 322 -2.06 -21.33 10.59
CA LEU A 322 -2.59 -20.96 11.91
C LEU A 322 -1.55 -21.17 13.03
N ASN A 323 -0.85 -22.31 12.99
CA ASN A 323 0.23 -22.60 13.95
C ASN A 323 1.42 -21.63 13.80
N GLU A 324 1.80 -21.28 12.57
CA GLU A 324 2.84 -20.29 12.30
C GLU A 324 2.45 -18.91 12.85
N LEU A 325 1.20 -18.49 12.61
CA LEU A 325 0.66 -17.23 13.13
C LEU A 325 0.65 -17.22 14.66
N ASN A 326 0.23 -18.31 15.30
CA ASN A 326 0.23 -18.41 16.77
C ASN A 326 1.64 -18.24 17.35
N ARG A 327 2.63 -18.96 16.81
CA ARG A 327 4.03 -18.81 17.20
C ARG A 327 4.54 -17.39 16.96
N PHE A 328 4.14 -16.78 15.86
CA PHE A 328 4.51 -15.41 15.53
C PHE A 328 3.96 -14.40 16.56
N PHE A 329 2.68 -14.50 16.94
CA PHE A 329 2.08 -13.59 17.92
C PHE A 329 2.65 -13.80 19.34
N ILE A 330 2.90 -15.03 19.78
CA ILE A 330 3.59 -15.32 21.05
C ILE A 330 4.97 -14.64 21.06
N LYS A 331 5.74 -14.76 19.97
CA LYS A 331 7.05 -14.10 19.85
C LYS A 331 6.90 -12.59 19.88
N LEU A 332 5.92 -12.03 19.16
CA LEU A 332 5.67 -10.59 19.11
C LEU A 332 5.36 -10.00 20.50
N GLU A 333 4.55 -10.70 21.29
CA GLU A 333 4.20 -10.34 22.66
C GLU A 333 5.44 -10.35 23.57
N GLN A 334 6.23 -11.42 23.55
CA GLN A 334 7.47 -11.53 24.33
C GLN A 334 8.45 -10.37 24.03
N MET A 335 8.48 -9.93 22.78
CA MET A 335 9.37 -8.87 22.34
C MET A 335 8.94 -7.47 22.76
N ASN A 336 7.67 -7.27 23.11
CA ASN A 336 7.09 -5.97 23.48
C ASN A 336 7.44 -4.86 22.47
N ILE A 337 7.48 -5.16 21.17
CA ILE A 337 7.85 -4.16 20.14
C ILE A 337 6.71 -3.16 19.97
N MET A 338 5.47 -3.64 19.86
CA MET A 338 4.31 -2.78 19.57
C MET A 338 4.11 -1.73 20.66
N SER A 339 4.20 -2.11 21.93
CA SER A 339 4.04 -1.21 23.09
C SER A 339 5.15 -0.17 23.23
N LYS A 340 6.32 -0.39 22.59
CA LYS A 340 7.43 0.57 22.59
C LYS A 340 7.31 1.62 21.48
N VAL A 341 6.66 1.28 20.37
CA VAL A 341 6.63 2.13 19.16
C VAL A 341 5.31 2.86 18.99
N LEU A 342 4.20 2.22 19.36
CA LEU A 342 2.88 2.83 19.27
C LEU A 342 2.57 3.68 20.51
N PRO A 343 1.89 4.83 20.33
CA PRO A 343 1.22 5.51 21.43
C PRO A 343 0.27 4.54 22.16
N ARG A 344 -0.01 4.82 23.43
CA ARG A 344 -0.79 3.90 24.29
C ARG A 344 -2.16 3.55 23.69
N ASP A 345 -2.92 4.55 23.27
CA ASP A 345 -4.28 4.35 22.74
C ASP A 345 -4.26 3.55 21.42
N ASP A 346 -3.25 3.78 20.59
CA ASP A 346 -3.01 3.04 19.35
C ASP A 346 -2.61 1.58 19.63
N TYR A 347 -1.75 1.36 20.62
CA TYR A 347 -1.36 0.03 21.06
C TYR A 347 -2.57 -0.74 21.58
N GLU A 348 -3.41 -0.13 22.42
CA GLU A 348 -4.62 -0.75 22.96
C GLU A 348 -5.59 -1.14 21.82
N THR A 349 -5.76 -0.27 20.82
CA THR A 349 -6.59 -0.54 19.63
C THR A 349 -6.05 -1.71 18.81
N VAL A 350 -4.75 -1.71 18.51
CA VAL A 350 -4.12 -2.81 17.76
C VAL A 350 -4.15 -4.11 18.55
N ASN A 351 -3.91 -4.05 19.86
CA ASN A 351 -3.94 -5.22 20.72
C ASN A 351 -5.35 -5.81 20.81
N LEU A 352 -6.40 -4.99 20.87
CA LEU A 352 -7.79 -5.47 20.83
C LEU A 352 -8.07 -6.24 19.54
N VAL A 353 -7.63 -5.76 18.38
CA VAL A 353 -7.76 -6.49 17.12
C VAL A 353 -7.00 -7.82 17.15
N ILE A 354 -5.82 -7.89 17.78
CA ILE A 354 -5.06 -9.13 17.90
C ILE A 354 -5.76 -10.12 18.85
N GLN A 355 -6.11 -9.67 20.05
CA GLN A 355 -6.65 -10.51 21.13
C GLN A 355 -8.09 -10.96 20.88
N ASP A 356 -8.92 -10.12 20.26
CA ASP A 356 -10.34 -10.43 20.01
C ASP A 356 -10.59 -10.82 18.55
N GLY A 357 -9.74 -10.33 17.65
CA GLY A 357 -9.86 -10.52 16.20
C GLY A 357 -9.17 -11.77 15.68
N ILE A 358 -8.05 -12.17 16.29
CA ILE A 358 -7.14 -13.17 15.70
C ILE A 358 -6.92 -14.35 16.65
N ILE A 359 -6.37 -14.12 17.85
CA ILE A 359 -5.93 -15.18 18.77
C ILE A 359 -7.00 -16.26 19.08
N PRO A 360 -8.28 -15.92 19.32
CA PRO A 360 -9.32 -16.90 19.66
C PRO A 360 -9.56 -17.92 18.55
N TYR A 361 -9.21 -17.54 17.32
CA TYR A 361 -9.41 -18.30 16.10
C TYR A 361 -8.15 -19.06 15.65
N LEU A 362 -7.04 -18.94 16.38
CA LEU A 362 -5.80 -19.69 16.10
C LEU A 362 -5.76 -21.07 16.78
N THR A 363 -6.57 -21.27 17.82
CA THR A 363 -6.56 -22.48 18.66
C THR A 363 -7.79 -23.37 18.48
N THR A 364 -8.83 -22.85 17.81
CA THR A 364 -10.06 -23.56 17.48
C THR A 364 -9.87 -24.36 16.19
N SER A 365 -9.34 -25.59 16.28
CA SER A 365 -9.65 -26.73 15.37
C SER A 365 -8.85 -28.00 15.64
#